data_AF-A0A3E4N7T4-F1
#
_entry.id   AF-A0A3E4N7T4-F1
#
_cell.length_a   1.000
_cell.length_b   1.000
_cell.length_c   1.000
_cell.angle_alpha   90.00
_cell.angle_beta   90.00
_cell.angle_gamma   90.00
#
_symmetry.space_group_name_H-M   'P 1'
#
loop_
_entity.id
_entity.type
_entity.pdbx_description
1 polymer ?
#
loop_
_entity_poly.entity_id
_entity_poly.type
_entity_poly.pdbx_seq_one_letter_code
_entity_poly.pdbx_strand_id
1 'polypeptide(L)'
;MNLRVKEICKEKGITIQELADNMEMKRESLSRAINGNPTLETLEKIATALGVNITELFDQPKNNTTGITCPHCGKNINIKIEL
;
A
#
# COMPACT_ATOMS: atom_id res chain seq x y z
N MET A 1 -12.36 2.80 -0.02
CA MET A 1 -10.88 2.81 -0.06
C MET A 1 -10.46 1.45 -0.58
N ASN A 2 -9.58 1.36 -1.59
CA ASN A 2 -9.06 0.07 -2.03
C ASN A 2 -7.64 -0.06 -1.47
N LEU A 3 -7.41 -1.08 -0.65
CA LEU A 3 -6.09 -1.37 -0.11
C LEU A 3 -5.52 -2.58 -0.83
N ARG A 4 -4.24 -2.49 -1.21
CA ARG A 4 -3.52 -3.54 -1.94
C ARG A 4 -2.96 -4.64 -1.04
N VAL A 5 -3.48 -4.77 0.19
CA VAL A 5 -3.02 -5.76 1.20
C VAL A 5 -2.97 -7.18 0.63
N LYS A 6 -3.99 -7.56 -0.16
CA LYS A 6 -4.06 -8.90 -0.77
C LYS A 6 -2.97 -9.12 -1.81
N GLU A 7 -2.55 -8.09 -2.53
CA GLU A 7 -1.47 -8.17 -3.52
C GLU A 7 -0.12 -8.30 -2.81
N ILE A 8 0.13 -7.46 -1.80
CA ILE A 8 1.36 -7.49 -1.00
C ILE A 8 1.53 -8.85 -0.31
N CYS A 9 0.45 -9.45 0.22
CA CYS A 9 0.49 -10.79 0.79
C CYS A 9 0.94 -11.84 -0.25
N LYS A 10 0.40 -11.76 -1.48
CA LYS A 10 0.80 -12.67 -2.57
C LYS A 10 2.26 -12.47 -2.99
N GLU A 11 2.72 -11.22 -3.09
CA GLU A 11 4.11 -10.88 -3.41
C GLU A 11 5.09 -11.42 -2.37
N LYS A 12 4.69 -11.41 -1.09
CA LYS A 12 5.48 -11.94 0.04
C LYS A 12 5.31 -13.45 0.26
N GLY A 13 4.43 -14.11 -0.48
CA GLY A 13 4.16 -15.54 -0.32
C GLY A 13 3.46 -15.91 0.99
N ILE A 14 2.78 -14.95 1.63
CA ILE A 14 2.02 -15.19 2.87
C ILE A 14 0.52 -15.18 2.60
N THR A 15 -0.24 -15.89 3.42
CA THR A 15 -1.70 -15.87 3.37
C THR A 15 -2.29 -14.77 4.24
N ILE A 16 -3.55 -14.39 3.95
CA ILE A 16 -4.31 -13.48 4.82
C ILE A 16 -4.54 -14.07 6.21
N GLN A 17 -4.54 -15.41 6.33
CA GLN A 17 -4.63 -16.08 7.63
C GLN A 17 -3.37 -15.81 8.45
N GLU A 18 -2.20 -16.07 7.88
CA GLU A 18 -0.91 -15.84 8.55
C GLU A 18 -0.70 -14.37 8.91
N LEU A 19 -1.15 -13.45 8.05
CA LEU A 19 -1.14 -12.02 8.39
C LEU A 19 -2.04 -11.73 9.60
N ALA A 20 -3.23 -12.32 9.65
CA ALA A 20 -4.15 -12.14 10.78
C ALA A 20 -3.57 -12.75 12.07
N ASP A 21 -2.95 -13.92 11.98
CA ASP A 21 -2.29 -14.60 13.10
C ASP A 21 -1.13 -13.77 13.65
N ASN A 22 -0.29 -13.20 12.77
CA ASN A 22 0.80 -12.29 13.15
C ASN A 22 0.32 -11.00 13.82
N MET A 23 -0.91 -10.56 13.50
CA MET A 23 -1.54 -9.38 14.09
C MET A 23 -2.39 -9.71 15.33
N GLU A 24 -2.40 -10.97 15.78
CA GLU A 24 -3.29 -11.49 16.83
C GLU A 24 -4.78 -11.12 16.59
N MET A 25 -5.18 -11.13 15.32
CA MET A 25 -6.49 -10.72 14.85
C MET A 25 -7.23 -11.89 14.21
N LYS A 26 -8.56 -11.92 14.36
CA LYS A 26 -9.39 -12.86 13.58
C LYS A 26 -9.35 -12.51 12.10
N ARG A 27 -9.15 -13.51 11.24
CA ARG A 27 -9.19 -13.36 9.76
C ARG A 27 -10.40 -12.57 9.27
N GLU A 28 -11.57 -12.81 9.87
CA GLU A 28 -12.81 -12.09 9.53
C GLU A 28 -12.73 -10.59 9.84
N SER A 29 -12.17 -10.23 11.00
CA SER A 29 -11.93 -8.84 11.39
C SER A 29 -10.94 -8.17 10.42
N LEU A 30 -9.87 -8.87 10.07
CA LEU A 30 -8.89 -8.38 9.09
C LEU A 30 -9.54 -8.17 7.71
N SER A 31 -10.35 -9.12 7.26
CA SER A 31 -11.08 -9.01 6.00
C SER A 31 -12.04 -7.81 6.01
N ARG A 32 -12.77 -7.59 7.12
CA ARG A 32 -13.64 -6.41 7.28
C ARG A 32 -12.83 -5.12 7.26
N ALA A 33 -11.66 -5.09 7.89
CA ALA A 33 -10.77 -3.94 7.89
C ALA A 33 -10.24 -3.62 6.48
N ILE A 34 -9.77 -4.63 5.74
CA ILE A 34 -9.21 -4.47 4.39
C ILE A 34 -10.27 -3.99 3.38
N ASN A 35 -11.49 -4.52 3.44
CA ASN A 35 -12.55 -4.18 2.49
C ASN A 35 -13.45 -3.01 2.97
N GLY A 36 -13.24 -2.51 4.19
CA GLY A 36 -14.08 -1.50 4.83
C GLY A 36 -13.35 -0.18 5.04
N ASN A 37 -13.45 0.33 6.27
CA ASN A 37 -12.77 1.56 6.70
C ASN A 37 -11.93 1.25 7.95
N PRO A 38 -10.66 0.87 7.79
CA PRO A 38 -9.80 0.54 8.92
C PRO A 38 -9.42 1.79 9.72
N THR A 39 -9.08 1.61 10.99
CA THR A 39 -8.46 2.67 11.80
C THR A 39 -7.00 2.86 11.42
N LEU A 40 -6.41 4.01 11.75
CA LEU A 40 -4.98 4.26 11.56
C LEU A 40 -4.12 3.19 12.25
N GLU A 41 -4.47 2.84 13.50
CA GLU A 41 -3.79 1.77 14.24
C GLU A 41 -3.83 0.43 13.50
N THR A 42 -4.96 0.10 12.87
CA THR A 42 -5.07 -1.13 12.07
C THR A 42 -4.16 -1.09 10.85
N LEU A 43 -4.10 0.06 10.16
CA LEU A 43 -3.20 0.24 9.01
C LEU A 43 -1.72 0.10 9.41
N GLU A 44 -1.31 0.72 10.52
CA GLU A 44 0.05 0.61 11.04
C GLU A 44 0.41 -0.83 11.40
N LYS A 45 -0.49 -1.57 12.05
CA LYS A 45 -0.30 -2.99 12.36
C LYS A 45 -0.17 -3.83 11.09
N ILE A 46 -1.00 -3.59 10.07
CA ILE A 46 -0.91 -4.28 8.78
C ILE A 46 0.44 -3.99 8.11
N ALA A 47 0.84 -2.72 8.04
CA ALA A 47 2.11 -2.32 7.44
C ALA A 47 3.31 -2.95 8.16
N THR A 48 3.28 -2.96 9.50
CA THR A 48 4.32 -3.54 10.35
C THR A 48 4.40 -5.06 10.18
N ALA A 49 3.26 -5.76 10.21
CA ALA A 49 3.20 -7.21 10.02
C ALA A 49 3.63 -7.63 8.61
N LEU A 50 3.40 -6.78 7.62
CA LEU A 50 3.89 -6.97 6.25
C LEU A 50 5.35 -6.50 6.07
N GLY A 51 5.91 -5.72 6.99
CA GLY A 51 7.23 -5.11 6.83
C GLY A 51 7.31 -4.18 5.61
N VAL A 52 6.28 -3.36 5.40
CA VAL A 52 6.21 -2.36 4.32
C VAL A 52 5.88 -0.98 4.89
N ASN A 53 6.09 0.07 4.10
CA ASN A 53 5.61 1.40 4.50
C ASN A 53 4.07 1.44 4.43
N ILE A 54 3.43 2.19 5.33
CA ILE A 54 1.97 2.38 5.33
C ILE A 54 1.46 2.92 3.99
N THR A 55 2.26 3.71 3.27
CA THR A 55 1.91 4.23 1.94
C THR A 55 1.79 3.13 0.88
N GLU A 56 2.50 2.01 1.03
CA GLU A 56 2.43 0.89 0.08
C GLU A 56 1.13 0.10 0.17
N LEU A 57 0.40 0.22 1.29
CA LEU A 57 -0.92 -0.38 1.41
C LEU A 57 -1.93 0.23 0.43
N PHE A 58 -1.62 1.38 -0.15
CA PHE A 58 -2.46 2.12 -1.08
C PHE A 58 -1.97 1.94 -2.52
N ASP A 59 -2.91 2.04 -3.48
CA ASP A 59 -2.54 2.21 -4.87
C ASP A 59 -1.65 3.44 -5.03
N GLN A 60 -0.47 3.24 -5.62
CA GLN A 60 0.30 4.37 -6.10
C GLN A 60 -0.50 5.03 -7.23
N PRO A 61 -0.57 6.38 -7.25
CA PRO A 61 -1.18 7.07 -8.38
C PRO A 61 -0.54 6.56 -9.68
N LYS A 62 -1.35 6.02 -10.60
CA LYS A 62 -0.91 5.45 -11.89
C LYS A 62 -0.19 6.45 -12.81
N ASN A 63 -0.13 7.71 -12.40
CA ASN A 63 0.80 8.69 -12.94
C ASN A 63 2.22 8.26 -12.53
N ASN A 64 2.85 7.46 -13.40
CA ASN A 64 4.30 7.24 -13.54
C ASN A 64 5.05 8.55 -13.84
N THR A 65 4.65 9.65 -13.21
CA THR A 65 5.40 10.87 -13.17
C THR A 65 5.86 10.98 -11.74
N THR A 66 7.05 10.44 -11.47
CA THR A 66 8.02 11.14 -10.61
C THR A 66 8.28 12.49 -11.28
N GLY A 67 7.27 13.35 -11.24
CA GLY A 67 7.14 14.50 -12.09
C GLY A 67 7.91 15.61 -11.42
N ILE A 68 9.11 15.88 -11.95
CA ILE A 68 9.80 17.10 -11.60
C ILE A 68 8.93 18.22 -12.19
N THR A 69 8.21 18.92 -11.32
CA THR A 69 7.42 20.08 -11.73
C THR A 69 8.36 21.27 -11.81
N CYS A 70 8.35 21.98 -12.93
CA CYS A 70 9.18 23.18 -13.09
C CYS A 70 8.75 24.25 -12.07
N PRO A 71 9.62 24.71 -11.15
CA PRO A 71 9.26 25.69 -10.12
C PRO A 71 8.94 27.09 -10.69
N HIS A 72 9.25 27.34 -11.95
CA HIS A 72 9.02 28.62 -12.62
C HIS A 72 7.70 28.67 -13.40
N CYS A 73 7.20 27.54 -13.93
CA CYS A 73 6.02 27.53 -14.79
C CYS A 73 4.97 26.46 -14.47
N GLY A 74 5.22 25.59 -13.49
CA GLY A 74 4.28 24.55 -13.04
C GLY A 74 4.08 23.39 -14.01
N LYS A 75 4.82 23.32 -15.11
CA LYS A 75 4.72 22.21 -16.09
C LYS A 75 5.53 21.00 -15.64
N ASN A 76 5.01 19.81 -15.91
CA ASN A 76 5.74 18.55 -15.71
C ASN A 76 6.93 18.46 -16.67
N ILE A 77 8.11 18.18 -16.13
CA ILE A 77 9.33 17.88 -16.88
C ILE A 77 9.34 16.38 -17.15
N ASN A 78 9.42 16.00 -18.42
CA ASN A 78 9.42 14.62 -18.86
C ASN A 78 10.87 14.23 -19.23
N ILE A 79 11.51 13.38 -18.43
CA ILE A 79 12.88 12.90 -18.67
C ILE A 79 12.80 11.58 -19.42
N LYS A 80 13.41 11.51 -20.60
CA LYS A 80 13.65 10.25 -21.32
C LYS A 80 15.03 9.72 -20.92
N ILE A 81 15.11 8.45 -20.52
CA ILE A 81 16.38 7.74 -20.35
C ILE A 81 16.59 6.95 -21.65
N GLU A 82 17.65 7.25 -22.38
CA GLU A 82 18.14 6.41 -23.48
C GLU A 82 19.21 5.47 -22.92
N LEU A 83 19.11 4.18 -23.24
CA LEU A 83 20.05 3.11 -22.85
C LEU A 83 21.13 2.94 -23.92
#